data_AF-A0A1G0ZEY5-F1
#
_entry.id   AF-A0A1G0ZEY5-F1
#
_cell.length_a   1.000
_cell.length_b   1.000
_cell.length_c   1.000
_cell.angle_alpha   90.00
_cell.angle_beta   90.00
_cell.angle_gamma   90.00
#
_symmetry.space_group_name_H-M   'P 1'
#
loop_
_entity.id
_entity.type
_entity.pdbx_description
1 polymer ?
#
loop_
_entity_poly.entity_id
_entity_poly.type
_entity_poly.pdbx_seq_one_letter_code
_entity_poly.pdbx_strand_id
1 'polypeptide(L)'
;MIPRNKKIPANAIESIPEKMRKCISELTENSKLLQHSIIKRDVTNVWKILSFQQEKMTEFEQYGYIWEQISSDPAMSSNENIIKNKTVLSEEFKNLRKLNNSNATLVQSFLSAIRKAMKKTTQHNPSHNHVYGNTGKMRLKQSSLMINSIA
;
A
#
# COMPACT_ATOMS: atom_id res chain seq x y z
N MET A 1 19.03 40.19 -6.07
CA MET A 1 17.70 40.65 -5.61
C MET A 1 16.68 40.21 -6.66
N ILE A 2 15.83 39.23 -6.32
CA ILE A 2 14.79 38.72 -7.23
C ILE A 2 13.49 39.46 -6.86
N PRO A 3 12.75 40.05 -7.82
CA PRO A 3 11.57 40.83 -7.50
C PRO A 3 10.46 39.91 -6.98
N ARG A 4 10.22 39.94 -5.67
CA ARG A 4 9.04 39.39 -5.01
C ARG A 4 7.85 40.32 -5.28
N ASN A 5 7.26 40.23 -6.46
CA ASN A 5 5.94 40.82 -6.70
C ASN A 5 5.24 40.18 -7.90
N LYS A 6 5.02 38.86 -7.83
CA LYS A 6 3.89 38.27 -8.56
C LYS A 6 2.74 38.21 -7.57
N LYS A 7 1.77 39.13 -7.72
CA LYS A 7 0.48 39.02 -7.03
C LYS A 7 -0.06 37.63 -7.29
N ILE A 8 -0.13 36.81 -6.25
CA ILE A 8 -0.78 35.51 -6.32
C ILE A 8 -2.26 35.81 -6.67
N PRO A 9 -2.79 35.29 -7.79
CA PRO A 9 -4.17 35.57 -8.17
C PRO A 9 -5.10 35.03 -7.07
N ALA A 10 -6.06 35.84 -6.61
CA ALA A 10 -6.99 35.46 -5.54
C ALA A 10 -7.71 34.12 -5.84
N ASN A 11 -8.00 33.85 -7.12
CA ASN A 11 -8.58 32.60 -7.59
C ASN A 11 -7.72 31.36 -7.31
N ALA A 12 -6.40 31.49 -7.18
CA ALA A 12 -5.51 30.37 -6.83
C ALA A 12 -5.59 30.03 -5.33
N ILE A 13 -5.87 31.00 -4.47
CA ILE A 13 -5.93 30.82 -3.01
C ILE A 13 -7.14 29.94 -2.63
N GLU A 14 -8.24 30.07 -3.36
CA GLU A 14 -9.44 29.25 -3.15
C GLU A 14 -9.41 27.93 -3.92
N SER A 15 -8.89 27.92 -5.15
CA SER A 15 -8.92 26.73 -6.01
C SER A 15 -7.88 25.66 -5.66
N ILE A 16 -6.70 26.01 -5.11
CA ILE A 16 -5.66 25.02 -4.79
C ILE A 16 -6.08 24.07 -3.66
N PRO A 17 -6.62 24.55 -2.52
CA PRO A 17 -7.14 23.67 -1.48
C PRO A 17 -8.25 22.74 -1.95
N GLU A 18 -9.12 23.19 -2.86
CA GLU A 18 -10.17 22.36 -3.45
C GLU A 18 -9.60 21.25 -4.32
N LYS A 19 -8.60 21.56 -5.16
CA LYS A 19 -7.88 20.55 -5.95
C LYS A 19 -7.18 19.52 -5.07
N MET A 20 -6.52 19.97 -4.00
CA MET A 20 -5.89 19.07 -3.03
C MET A 20 -6.91 18.15 -2.35
N ARG A 21 -8.06 18.69 -1.91
CA ARG A 21 -9.16 17.90 -1.34
C ARG A 21 -9.70 16.88 -2.34
N LYS A 22 -9.86 17.27 -3.61
CA LYS A 22 -10.26 16.35 -4.68
C LYS A 22 -9.26 15.20 -4.84
N CYS A 23 -7.96 15.47 -4.86
CA CYS A 23 -6.94 14.43 -4.90
C CYS A 23 -7.01 13.50 -3.67
N ILE A 24 -7.18 14.04 -2.45
CA ILE A 24 -7.32 13.22 -1.24
C ILE A 24 -8.58 12.35 -1.29
N SER A 25 -9.69 12.89 -1.77
CA SER A 25 -10.95 12.16 -1.94
C SER A 25 -10.79 11.00 -2.93
N GLU A 26 -10.23 11.26 -4.12
CA GLU A 26 -9.95 10.24 -5.13
C GLU A 26 -8.98 9.17 -4.60
N LEU A 27 -7.92 9.57 -3.89
CA LEU A 27 -7.00 8.64 -3.23
C LEU A 27 -7.70 7.79 -2.17
N THR A 28 -8.60 8.37 -1.39
CA THR A 28 -9.35 7.67 -0.34
C THR A 28 -10.30 6.63 -0.91
N GLU A 29 -11.03 6.97 -1.96
CA GLU A 29 -11.90 6.03 -2.68
C GLU A 29 -11.09 4.88 -3.29
N ASN A 30 -9.96 5.20 -3.94
CA ASN A 30 -9.09 4.18 -4.51
C ASN A 30 -8.44 3.31 -3.44
N SER A 31 -8.09 3.86 -2.28
CA SER A 31 -7.59 3.03 -1.18
C SER A 31 -8.66 2.07 -0.63
N LYS A 32 -9.95 2.42 -0.66
CA LYS A 32 -11.05 1.47 -0.36
C LYS A 32 -11.17 0.38 -1.43
N LEU A 33 -11.08 0.75 -2.71
CA LEU A 33 -11.07 -0.21 -3.82
C LEU A 33 -9.86 -1.14 -3.77
N LEU A 34 -8.70 -0.62 -3.36
CA LEU A 34 -7.49 -1.40 -3.13
C LEU A 34 -7.71 -2.45 -2.06
N GLN A 35 -8.33 -2.07 -0.94
CA GLN A 35 -8.69 -3.00 0.13
C GLN A 35 -9.53 -4.16 -0.39
N HIS A 36 -10.58 -3.86 -1.17
CA HIS A 36 -11.46 -4.87 -1.76
C HIS A 36 -10.73 -5.79 -2.74
N SER A 37 -9.86 -5.20 -3.57
CA SER A 37 -9.05 -5.94 -4.56
C SER A 37 -8.04 -6.87 -3.89
N ILE A 38 -7.42 -6.43 -2.78
CA ILE A 38 -6.53 -7.25 -1.95
C ILE A 38 -7.30 -8.43 -1.35
N ILE A 39 -8.49 -8.20 -0.78
CA ILE A 39 -9.34 -9.26 -0.20
C ILE A 39 -9.74 -10.28 -1.27
N LYS A 40 -10.12 -9.82 -2.47
CA LYS A 40 -10.46 -10.65 -3.62
C LYS A 40 -9.26 -11.31 -4.29
N ARG A 41 -8.02 -10.96 -3.91
CA ARG A 41 -6.77 -11.43 -4.50
C ARG A 41 -6.66 -11.12 -6.00
N ASP A 42 -7.29 -10.03 -6.42
CA ASP A 42 -7.26 -9.57 -7.81
C ASP A 42 -6.01 -8.74 -8.06
N VAL A 43 -4.92 -9.43 -8.39
CA VAL A 43 -3.59 -8.82 -8.58
C VAL A 43 -3.59 -7.80 -9.71
N THR A 44 -4.36 -8.04 -10.78
CA THR A 44 -4.46 -7.13 -11.92
C THR A 44 -5.07 -5.80 -11.52
N ASN A 45 -6.16 -5.82 -10.74
CA ASN A 45 -6.77 -4.59 -10.24
C ASN A 45 -5.91 -3.90 -9.18
N VAL A 46 -5.19 -4.66 -8.34
CA VAL A 46 -4.21 -4.08 -7.40
C VAL A 46 -3.18 -3.23 -8.15
N TRP A 47 -2.59 -3.74 -9.24
CA TRP A 47 -1.61 -2.98 -10.04
C TRP A 47 -2.20 -1.72 -10.67
N LYS A 48 -3.40 -1.82 -11.26
CA LYS A 48 -4.09 -0.66 -11.84
C LYS A 48 -4.34 0.43 -10.80
N ILE A 49 -4.83 0.05 -9.62
CA ILE A 49 -5.12 0.98 -8.54
C ILE A 49 -3.84 1.63 -8.01
N LEU A 50 -2.74 0.87 -7.85
CA LEU A 50 -1.46 1.43 -7.44
C LEU A 50 -0.91 2.45 -8.45
N SER A 51 -1.04 2.17 -9.75
CA SER A 51 -0.64 3.12 -10.80
C SER A 51 -1.44 4.42 -10.72
N PHE A 52 -2.77 4.31 -10.55
CA PHE A 52 -3.63 5.49 -10.37
C PHE A 52 -3.26 6.28 -9.10
N GLN A 53 -3.02 5.59 -7.99
CA GLN A 53 -2.60 6.23 -6.74
C GLN A 53 -1.27 6.98 -6.90
N GLN A 54 -0.31 6.44 -7.65
CA GLN A 54 0.96 7.11 -7.92
C GLN A 54 0.78 8.39 -8.73
N GLU A 55 -0.04 8.35 -9.78
CA GLU A 55 -0.38 9.53 -10.58
C GLU A 55 -1.02 10.63 -9.71
N LYS A 56 -2.01 10.24 -8.90
CA LYS A 56 -2.71 11.19 -8.02
C LYS A 56 -1.87 11.72 -6.88
N MET A 57 -0.94 10.93 -6.35
CA MET A 57 0.04 11.39 -5.38
C MET A 57 0.96 12.45 -5.99
N THR A 58 1.39 12.24 -7.23
CA THR A 58 2.22 13.22 -7.97
C THR A 58 1.46 14.53 -8.17
N GLU A 59 0.18 14.45 -8.56
CA GLU A 59 -0.70 15.62 -8.71
C GLU A 59 -0.87 16.36 -7.36
N PHE A 60 -1.07 15.62 -6.28
CA PHE A 60 -1.19 16.16 -4.93
C PHE A 60 0.09 16.85 -4.45
N GLU A 61 1.26 16.28 -4.72
CA GLU A 61 2.57 16.88 -4.39
C GLU A 61 2.79 18.20 -5.12
N GLN A 62 2.40 18.29 -6.40
CA GLN A 62 2.46 19.53 -7.18
C GLN A 62 1.58 20.62 -6.56
N TYR A 63 0.33 20.29 -6.21
CA TYR A 63 -0.56 21.24 -5.54
C TYR A 63 -0.06 21.60 -4.14
N GLY A 64 0.53 20.65 -3.42
CA GLY A 64 1.13 20.87 -2.10
C GLY A 64 2.28 21.87 -2.15
N TYR A 65 3.16 21.78 -3.15
CA TYR A 65 4.24 22.74 -3.37
C TYR A 65 3.71 24.16 -3.63
N ILE A 66 2.69 24.29 -4.49
CA ILE A 66 2.04 25.59 -4.76
C ILE A 66 1.38 26.13 -3.48
N TRP A 67 0.70 25.27 -2.72
CA TRP A 67 0.04 25.65 -1.47
C TRP A 67 1.03 26.12 -0.41
N GLU A 68 2.19 25.47 -0.30
CA GLU A 68 3.26 25.89 0.61
C GLU A 68 3.79 27.28 0.25
N GLN A 69 3.98 27.56 -1.04
CA GLN A 69 4.39 28.90 -1.50
C GLN A 69 3.36 29.99 -1.14
N ILE A 70 2.07 29.68 -1.28
CA ILE A 70 0.97 30.61 -0.96
C ILE A 70 0.87 30.82 0.56
N SER A 71 0.91 29.74 1.34
CA SER A 71 0.70 29.79 2.78
C SER A 71 1.92 30.25 3.58
N SER A 72 3.11 30.22 3.00
CA SER A 72 4.35 30.75 3.60
C SER A 72 4.47 32.27 3.46
N ASP A 73 3.60 32.93 2.70
CA ASP A 73 3.55 34.39 2.63
C ASP A 73 3.04 34.95 3.98
N PRO A 74 3.83 35.77 4.70
CA PRO A 74 3.41 36.35 5.97
C PRO A 74 2.09 37.12 5.87
N ALA A 75 1.81 37.75 4.71
CA ALA A 75 0.56 38.46 4.46
C ALA A 75 -0.68 37.54 4.44
N MET A 76 -0.46 36.25 4.17
CA MET A 76 -1.50 35.22 4.05
C MET A 76 -1.61 34.32 5.28
N SER A 77 -0.56 34.24 6.11
CA SER A 77 -0.52 33.38 7.29
C SER A 77 -1.60 33.65 8.34
N SER A 78 -2.13 34.88 8.40
CA SER A 78 -3.22 35.29 9.30
C SER A 78 -4.61 35.17 8.67
N ASN A 79 -4.71 34.70 7.43
CA ASN A 79 -6.00 34.53 6.75
C ASN A 79 -6.74 33.31 7.31
N GLU A 80 -7.92 33.56 7.89
CA GLU A 80 -8.77 32.53 8.51
C GLU A 80 -9.13 31.39 7.56
N ASN A 81 -9.33 31.70 6.26
CA ASN A 81 -9.63 30.69 5.25
C ASN A 81 -8.44 29.73 5.01
N ILE A 82 -7.21 30.23 5.07
CA ILE A 82 -6.00 29.41 4.90
C ILE A 82 -5.82 28.48 6.11
N ILE A 83 -6.05 29.00 7.31
CA ILE A 83 -6.01 28.21 8.55
C ILE A 83 -7.06 27.09 8.50
N LYS A 84 -8.30 27.41 8.14
CA LYS A 84 -9.40 26.44 8.00
C LYS A 84 -9.11 25.39 6.93
N ASN A 85 -8.59 25.79 5.78
CA ASN A 85 -8.23 24.84 4.72
C ASN A 85 -7.10 23.90 5.16
N LYS A 86 -6.12 24.42 5.91
CA LYS A 86 -5.01 23.60 6.45
C LYS A 86 -5.49 22.58 7.48
N THR A 87 -6.42 22.94 8.36
CA THR A 87 -6.97 22.01 9.35
C THR A 87 -7.78 20.90 8.68
N VAL A 88 -8.66 21.24 7.73
CA VAL A 88 -9.46 20.29 6.96
C VAL A 88 -8.57 19.32 6.17
N LEU A 89 -7.61 19.84 5.39
CA LEU A 89 -6.67 19.00 4.62
C LEU A 89 -5.87 18.06 5.52
N SER A 90 -5.44 18.53 6.70
CA SER A 90 -4.71 17.71 7.68
C SER A 90 -5.58 16.55 8.22
N GLU A 91 -6.86 16.81 8.48
CA GLU A 91 -7.79 15.79 8.94
C GLU A 91 -8.08 14.74 7.86
N GLU A 92 -8.37 15.18 6.63
CA GLU A 92 -8.59 14.27 5.50
C GLU A 92 -7.34 13.41 5.22
N PHE A 93 -6.15 14.00 5.27
CA PHE A 93 -4.89 13.27 5.09
C PHE A 93 -4.65 12.26 6.21
N LYS A 94 -4.98 12.58 7.46
CA LYS A 94 -4.92 11.62 8.59
C LYS A 94 -5.84 10.42 8.33
N ASN A 95 -7.03 10.66 7.79
CA ASN A 95 -7.98 9.59 7.47
C ASN A 95 -7.45 8.70 6.33
N LEU A 96 -6.91 9.29 5.27
CA LEU A 96 -6.25 8.55 4.18
C LEU A 96 -5.09 7.69 4.71
N ARG A 97 -4.25 8.25 5.60
CA ARG A 97 -3.12 7.52 6.20
C ARG A 97 -3.57 6.32 7.03
N LYS A 98 -4.64 6.46 7.82
CA LYS A 98 -5.23 5.32 8.57
C LYS A 98 -5.64 4.20 7.63
N LEU A 99 -6.27 4.54 6.50
CA LEU A 99 -6.74 3.55 5.53
C LEU A 99 -5.56 2.85 4.83
N ASN A 100 -4.53 3.60 4.44
CA ASN A 100 -3.32 3.03 3.85
C ASN A 100 -2.57 2.11 4.83
N ASN A 101 -2.51 2.46 6.12
CA ASN A 101 -1.92 1.59 7.14
C ASN A 101 -2.71 0.27 7.30
N SER A 102 -4.04 0.34 7.22
CA SER A 102 -4.88 -0.86 7.22
C SER A 102 -4.59 -1.75 6.01
N ASN A 103 -4.51 -1.17 4.81
CA ASN A 103 -4.17 -1.88 3.59
C ASN A 103 -2.77 -2.52 3.66
N ALA A 104 -1.77 -1.79 4.17
CA ALA A 104 -0.42 -2.32 4.35
C ALA A 104 -0.42 -3.54 5.29
N THR A 105 -1.17 -3.48 6.39
CA THR A 105 -1.33 -4.59 7.34
C THR A 105 -1.98 -5.81 6.67
N LEU A 106 -3.01 -5.60 5.85
CA LEU A 106 -3.66 -6.67 5.08
C LEU A 106 -2.69 -7.33 4.10
N VAL A 107 -1.93 -6.54 3.34
CA VAL A 107 -0.91 -7.06 2.42
C VAL A 107 0.14 -7.89 3.16
N GLN A 108 0.64 -7.39 4.29
CA GLN A 108 1.63 -8.13 5.10
C GLN A 108 1.07 -9.45 5.64
N SER A 109 -0.20 -9.47 6.05
CA SER A 109 -0.89 -10.69 6.48
C SER A 109 -0.98 -11.70 5.34
N PHE A 110 -1.41 -11.28 4.15
CA PHE A 110 -1.48 -12.15 2.97
C PHE A 110 -0.11 -12.69 2.55
N LEU A 111 0.91 -11.84 2.48
CA LEU A 111 2.28 -12.26 2.17
C LEU A 111 2.81 -13.26 3.20
N SER A 112 2.49 -13.06 4.48
CA SER A 112 2.87 -14.00 5.54
C SER A 112 2.18 -15.36 5.40
N ALA A 113 0.90 -15.37 5.03
CA ALA A 113 0.17 -16.61 4.74
C ALA A 113 0.76 -17.35 3.53
N ILE A 114 1.07 -16.63 2.45
CA ILE A 114 1.72 -17.19 1.26
C ILE A 114 3.10 -17.79 1.61
N ARG A 115 3.94 -17.06 2.37
CA ARG A 115 5.24 -17.57 2.83
C ARG A 115 5.11 -18.83 3.68
N LYS A 116 4.12 -18.88 4.59
CA LYS A 116 3.85 -20.09 5.40
C LYS A 116 3.40 -21.27 4.54
N ALA A 117 2.54 -21.03 3.55
CA ALA A 117 2.10 -22.06 2.61
C ALA A 117 3.29 -22.61 1.82
N MET A 118 4.12 -21.73 1.24
CA MET A 118 5.32 -22.12 0.49
C MET A 118 6.30 -22.96 1.34
N LYS A 119 6.56 -22.56 2.59
CA LYS A 119 7.43 -23.32 3.51
C LYS A 119 6.88 -24.72 3.81
N LYS A 120 5.56 -24.87 3.98
CA LYS A 120 4.93 -26.18 4.21
C LYS A 120 5.03 -27.09 2.98
N THR A 121 4.93 -26.55 1.77
CA THR A 121 5.16 -27.32 0.54
C THR A 121 6.62 -27.71 0.36
N THR A 122 7.59 -26.88 0.80
CA THR A 122 9.02 -27.25 0.75
C THR A 122 9.41 -28.28 1.82
N GLN A 123 8.68 -28.33 2.93
CA GLN A 123 8.89 -29.33 4.00
C GLN A 123 8.16 -30.64 3.76
N HIS A 124 7.32 -30.74 2.73
CA HIS A 124 6.79 -32.02 2.28
C HIS A 124 7.86 -32.76 1.45
N ASN A 125 8.98 -33.08 2.11
CA ASN A 125 9.86 -34.16 1.67
C ASN A 125 9.02 -35.45 1.73
N PRO A 126 8.82 -36.18 0.62
CA PRO A 126 8.17 -37.47 0.63
C PRO A 126 9.18 -38.52 1.13
N SER A 127 9.64 -38.39 2.36
CA SER A 127 10.58 -39.34 2.94
C SER A 127 10.35 -39.42 4.43
N HIS A 128 9.30 -40.14 4.81
CA HIS A 128 9.27 -41.06 5.94
C HIS A 128 7.85 -41.62 6.07
N ASN A 129 7.46 -42.47 5.12
CA ASN A 129 6.36 -43.40 5.36
C ASN A 129 6.78 -44.28 6.54
N HIS A 130 6.24 -43.98 7.71
CA HIS A 130 6.39 -44.82 8.87
C HIS A 130 5.53 -46.05 8.62
N VAL A 131 6.17 -47.22 8.58
CA VAL A 131 5.49 -48.49 8.40
C VAL A 131 5.63 -49.24 9.72
N TYR A 132 4.53 -49.79 10.22
CA TYR A 132 4.59 -50.73 11.33
C TYR A 132 5.18 -52.04 10.81
N GLY A 133 6.32 -52.45 11.37
CA GLY A 133 6.86 -53.79 11.07
C GLY A 133 5.97 -54.88 11.69
N ASN A 134 6.20 -56.13 11.31
CA ASN A 134 5.44 -57.30 11.80
C ASN A 134 5.48 -57.50 13.34
N THR A 135 6.29 -56.73 14.07
CA THR A 135 6.35 -56.71 15.54
C THR A 135 5.59 -55.52 16.16
N GLY A 136 4.81 -54.78 15.37
CA GLY A 136 4.06 -53.60 15.83
C GLY A 136 4.92 -52.37 16.15
N LYS A 137 6.24 -52.43 15.88
CA LYS A 137 7.14 -51.29 16.08
C LYS A 137 7.21 -50.44 14.82
N MET A 138 7.03 -49.13 15.00
CA MET A 138 7.11 -48.12 13.94
C MET A 138 8.55 -48.04 13.42
N ARG A 139 8.76 -48.30 12.13
CA ARG A 139 10.08 -48.22 11.49
C ARG A 139 10.00 -47.34 10.24
N LEU A 140 11.11 -46.68 9.93
CA LEU A 140 11.26 -45.94 8.69
C LEU A 140 11.40 -46.92 7.53
N LYS A 141 10.59 -46.77 6.48
CA LYS A 141 10.68 -47.58 5.26
C LYS A 141 12.04 -47.33 4.61
N GLN A 142 12.98 -48.26 4.78
CA GLN A 142 14.24 -48.25 4.04
C GLN A 142 13.90 -48.51 2.57
N SER A 143 14.12 -47.51 1.72
CA SER A 143 14.09 -47.66 0.27
C SER A 143 15.28 -48.55 -0.12
N SER A 144 15.00 -49.81 -0.47
CA SER A 144 15.97 -50.70 -1.08
C SER A 144 16.39 -50.12 -2.44
N LEU A 145 17.61 -49.58 -2.51
CA LEU A 145 18.27 -49.28 -3.78
C LEU A 145 18.61 -50.62 -4.44
N MET A 146 17.90 -50.98 -5.51
CA MET A 146 18.34 -52.03 -6.42
C MET A 146 19.54 -51.50 -7.20
N ILE A 147 20.74 -51.97 -6.86
CA ILE A 147 21.92 -51.83 -7.71
C ILE A 147 21.79 -52.91 -8.78
N ASN A 148 21.33 -52.54 -9.98
CA ASN A 148 21.53 -53.38 -11.15
C ASN A 148 23.01 -53.27 -11.54
N SER A 149 23.85 -54.19 -11.06
CA SER A 149 25.15 -54.44 -11.68
C SER A 149 24.90 -55.29 -12.93
N ILE A 150 25.02 -54.68 -14.12
CA ILE A 150 25.12 -55.40 -15.38
C ILE A 150 26.58 -55.87 -15.50
N ALA A 151 26.75 -57.19 -15.60
CA ALA A 151 28.01 -57.85 -15.95
C ALA A 151 28.18 -57.89 -17.47
#